data_AF-A0A537GCX4-F1
#
_entry.id   AF-A0A537GCX4-F1
#
_cell.length_a   1.000
_cell.length_b   1.000
_cell.length_c   1.000
_cell.angle_alpha   90.00
_cell.angle_beta   90.00
_cell.angle_gamma   90.00
#
_symmetry.space_group_name_H-M   'P 1'
#
loop_
_entity.id
_entity.type
_entity.pdbx_description
1 polymer ?
#
loop_
_entity_poly.entity_id
_entity_poly.type
_entity_poly.pdbx_seq_one_letter_code
_entity_poly.pdbx_strand_id
1 'polypeptide(L)'
;MPVPKPASDVEGEIFQFFCESDPSTAFTAGFNDYAGRLFIPSTKNMDKFARRLEELRLRAENESQLKALDSFGVIYTLGEPQQIPETVLGSYFVHLIKEGIVPLHLRRLTKNAIKVMQTALDEKSGTNWPIGLRLLTLIRCDGLQEIVRTVRKETSDKQLQSEIDDLVELTKKYASLFRVKGFKNQGFEEVYKIIRKQGAGLGREKVYAQSLRRLWDYPESPEELEAKGLEYLNKELPRFKRLTARLAKKYKVPARAEAVAEAMKKERSIKAAEVVPFLNGLRKHAVKVTNKNVVGINRKYDA
;
A
#
# COMPACT_ATOMS: atom_id res chain seq x y z
N MET A 1 5.40 -17.85 10.65
CA MET A 1 4.95 -19.08 9.95
C MET A 1 6.10 -19.62 9.13
N PRO A 2 6.30 -20.95 9.05
CA PRO A 2 7.28 -21.52 8.13
C PRO A 2 6.87 -21.23 6.70
N VAL A 3 7.82 -20.80 5.88
CA VAL A 3 7.62 -20.62 4.44
C VAL A 3 7.30 -21.99 3.82
N PRO A 4 6.24 -22.13 3.02
CA PRO A 4 5.92 -23.39 2.35
C PRO A 4 7.06 -23.85 1.45
N LYS A 5 7.36 -25.15 1.44
CA LYS A 5 8.32 -25.72 0.49
C LYS A 5 7.67 -25.73 -0.91
N PRO A 6 8.36 -25.26 -1.97
CA PRO A 6 7.86 -25.37 -3.34
C PRO A 6 7.54 -26.82 -3.71
N ALA A 7 6.47 -27.03 -4.49
CA ALA A 7 6.07 -28.35 -4.97
C ALA A 7 6.86 -28.80 -6.21
N SER A 8 7.46 -27.86 -6.95
CA SER A 8 8.36 -28.12 -8.08
C SER A 8 9.56 -27.16 -8.11
N ASP A 9 10.56 -27.49 -8.92
CA ASP A 9 11.72 -26.60 -9.14
C ASP A 9 11.28 -25.29 -9.81
N VAL A 10 10.31 -25.33 -10.73
CA VAL A 10 9.75 -24.14 -11.37
C VAL A 10 9.06 -23.25 -10.34
N GLU A 11 8.25 -23.82 -9.44
CA GLU A 11 7.63 -23.05 -8.36
C GLU A 11 8.69 -22.44 -7.44
N GLY A 12 9.79 -23.16 -7.16
CA GLY A 12 10.91 -22.64 -6.39
C GLY A 12 11.57 -21.42 -7.05
N GLU A 13 11.76 -21.46 -8.37
CA GLU A 13 12.28 -20.31 -9.13
C GLU A 13 11.30 -19.13 -9.16
N ILE A 14 9.98 -19.39 -9.22
CA ILE A 14 8.95 -18.35 -9.14
C ILE A 14 8.95 -17.69 -7.75
N PHE A 15 9.10 -18.47 -6.67
CA PHE A 15 9.19 -17.94 -5.31
C PHE A 15 10.44 -17.07 -5.14
N GLN A 16 11.58 -17.52 -5.67
CA GLN A 16 12.80 -16.72 -5.63
C GLN A 16 12.65 -15.42 -6.43
N PHE A 17 12.04 -15.49 -7.62
CA PHE A 17 11.74 -14.33 -8.44
C PHE A 17 10.85 -13.33 -7.71
N PHE A 18 9.79 -13.79 -7.04
CA PHE A 18 8.94 -12.97 -6.18
C PHE A 18 9.75 -12.28 -5.08
N CYS A 19 10.62 -13.01 -4.36
CA CYS A 19 11.40 -12.43 -3.27
C CYS A 19 12.40 -11.38 -3.75
N GLU A 20 12.94 -11.54 -4.96
CA GLU A 20 13.85 -10.57 -5.58
C GLU A 20 13.11 -9.32 -6.10
N SER A 21 11.90 -9.50 -6.63
CA SER A 21 11.09 -8.39 -7.14
C SER A 21 10.43 -7.60 -6.03
N ASP A 22 9.90 -8.26 -5.00
CA ASP A 22 9.28 -7.61 -3.84
C ASP A 22 9.87 -8.10 -2.51
N PRO A 23 11.09 -7.65 -2.18
CA PRO A 23 11.78 -8.02 -0.94
C PRO A 23 11.00 -7.67 0.33
N SER A 24 10.20 -6.60 0.31
CA SER A 24 9.47 -6.12 1.48
C SER A 24 8.30 -7.05 1.80
N THR A 25 7.54 -7.45 0.78
CA THR A 25 6.48 -8.45 0.95
C THR A 25 7.06 -9.82 1.31
N ALA A 26 8.21 -10.20 0.74
CA ALA A 26 8.91 -11.43 1.14
C ALA A 26 9.31 -11.41 2.63
N PHE A 27 9.87 -10.29 3.11
CA PHE A 27 10.14 -10.13 4.54
C PHE A 27 8.86 -10.26 5.37
N THR A 28 7.77 -9.62 4.94
CA THR A 28 6.45 -9.74 5.60
C THR A 28 5.97 -11.18 5.68
N ALA A 29 6.16 -11.95 4.60
CA ALA A 29 5.77 -13.35 4.49
C ALA A 29 6.63 -14.33 5.32
N GLY A 30 7.75 -13.87 5.89
CA GLY A 30 8.60 -14.64 6.80
C GLY A 30 10.02 -14.90 6.30
N PHE A 31 10.40 -14.41 5.11
CA PHE A 31 11.76 -14.52 4.59
C PHE A 31 12.68 -13.46 5.23
N ASN A 32 13.15 -13.74 6.44
CA ASN A 32 13.87 -12.76 7.27
C ASN A 32 15.15 -12.21 6.63
N ASP A 33 15.80 -12.95 5.72
CA ASP A 33 17.00 -12.48 5.00
C ASP A 33 16.75 -11.25 4.12
N TYR A 34 15.49 -10.97 3.80
CA TYR A 34 15.04 -9.83 3.03
C TYR A 34 14.72 -8.60 3.89
N ALA A 35 14.91 -8.68 5.22
CA ALA A 35 14.74 -7.53 6.12
C ALA A 35 15.53 -6.30 5.62
N GLY A 36 14.81 -5.18 5.46
CA GLY A 36 15.35 -3.91 5.00
C GLY A 36 15.82 -3.88 3.54
N ARG A 37 15.48 -4.87 2.71
CA ARG A 37 15.74 -4.84 1.26
C ARG A 37 14.57 -4.18 0.52
N LEU A 38 14.88 -3.58 -0.63
CA LEU A 38 13.90 -3.05 -1.58
C LEU A 38 14.41 -3.34 -2.99
N PHE A 39 13.49 -3.53 -3.93
CA PHE A 39 13.82 -3.58 -5.35
C PHE A 39 14.08 -2.16 -5.87
N ILE A 40 15.20 -1.96 -6.57
CA ILE A 40 15.59 -0.67 -7.16
C ILE A 40 15.14 -0.66 -8.62
N PRO A 41 14.11 0.12 -8.99
CA PRO A 41 13.50 0.07 -10.32
C PRO A 41 14.25 0.93 -11.34
N SER A 42 15.56 0.68 -11.51
CA SER A 42 16.33 1.28 -12.60
C SER A 42 16.01 0.60 -13.93
N THR A 43 16.18 1.29 -15.05
CA THR A 43 15.98 0.71 -16.40
C THR A 43 16.65 -0.66 -16.54
N LYS A 44 17.92 -0.79 -16.15
CA LYS A 44 18.66 -2.05 -16.18
C LYS A 44 18.01 -3.17 -15.35
N ASN A 45 17.52 -2.86 -14.16
CA ASN A 45 16.89 -3.86 -13.28
C ASN A 45 15.50 -4.24 -13.80
N MET A 46 14.77 -3.30 -14.37
CA MET A 46 13.48 -3.54 -15.02
C MET A 46 13.64 -4.43 -16.25
N ASP A 47 14.67 -4.24 -17.08
CA ASP A 47 14.97 -5.10 -18.23
C ASP A 47 15.36 -6.52 -17.78
N LYS A 48 16.13 -6.63 -16.70
CA LYS A 48 16.45 -7.94 -16.10
C LYS A 48 15.19 -8.63 -15.58
N PHE A 49 14.34 -7.90 -14.87
CA PHE A 49 13.07 -8.40 -14.35
C PHE A 49 12.17 -8.89 -15.48
N ALA A 50 11.98 -8.09 -16.53
CA ALA A 50 11.13 -8.44 -17.68
C ALA A 50 11.62 -9.69 -18.41
N ARG A 51 12.93 -9.82 -18.68
CA ARG A 51 13.48 -11.04 -19.29
C ARG A 51 13.24 -12.27 -18.42
N ARG A 52 13.50 -12.14 -17.11
CA ARG A 52 13.32 -13.25 -16.18
C ARG A 52 11.85 -13.66 -16.06
N LEU A 53 10.93 -12.69 -16.11
CA LEU A 53 9.51 -12.95 -16.13
C LEU A 53 9.10 -13.79 -17.36
N GLU A 54 9.55 -13.42 -18.56
CA GLU A 54 9.23 -14.17 -19.77
C GLU A 54 9.84 -15.57 -19.78
N GLU A 55 11.08 -15.72 -19.30
CA GLU A 55 11.71 -17.04 -19.13
C GLU A 55 10.88 -17.97 -18.24
N LEU A 56 10.37 -17.45 -17.12
CA LEU A 56 9.55 -18.22 -16.18
C LEU A 56 8.17 -18.53 -16.76
N ARG A 57 7.57 -17.61 -17.53
CA ARG A 57 6.30 -17.87 -18.23
C ARG A 57 6.39 -19.03 -19.21
N LEU A 58 7.48 -19.12 -19.97
CA LEU A 58 7.70 -20.21 -20.92
C LEU A 58 7.86 -21.57 -20.24
N ARG A 59 8.26 -21.58 -18.96
CA ARG A 59 8.50 -22.79 -18.17
C ARG A 59 7.36 -23.12 -17.22
N ALA A 60 6.34 -22.26 -17.12
CA ALA A 60 5.23 -22.46 -16.20
C ALA A 60 4.48 -23.76 -16.52
N GLU A 61 4.27 -24.56 -15.48
CA GLU A 61 3.73 -25.92 -15.56
C GLU A 61 2.20 -25.94 -15.47
N ASN A 62 1.59 -24.85 -14.99
CA ASN A 62 0.15 -24.74 -14.80
C ASN A 62 -0.35 -23.28 -14.84
N GLU A 63 -1.67 -23.13 -14.91
CA GLU A 63 -2.35 -21.83 -14.98
C GLU A 63 -2.10 -20.97 -13.73
N SER A 64 -2.00 -21.57 -12.54
CA SER A 64 -1.76 -20.82 -11.29
C SER A 64 -0.38 -20.16 -11.29
N GLN A 65 0.65 -20.85 -11.77
CA GLN A 65 1.99 -20.29 -11.94
C GLN A 65 1.99 -19.14 -12.96
N LEU A 66 1.32 -19.32 -14.10
CA LEU A 66 1.16 -18.26 -15.10
C LEU A 66 0.45 -17.03 -14.52
N LYS A 67 -0.64 -17.23 -13.78
CA LYS A 67 -1.38 -16.14 -13.11
C LYS A 67 -0.53 -15.38 -12.10
N ALA A 68 0.25 -16.09 -11.29
CA ALA A 68 1.17 -15.47 -10.34
C ALA A 68 2.21 -14.58 -11.05
N LEU A 69 2.83 -15.12 -12.11
CA LEU A 69 3.80 -14.39 -12.93
C LEU A 69 3.16 -13.16 -13.61
N ASP A 70 1.94 -13.29 -14.14
CA ASP A 70 1.21 -12.18 -14.73
C ASP A 70 0.93 -11.06 -13.72
N SER A 71 0.52 -11.42 -12.51
CA SER A 71 0.32 -10.45 -11.43
C SER A 71 1.62 -9.75 -11.05
N PHE A 72 2.73 -10.48 -10.94
CA PHE A 72 4.05 -9.88 -10.66
C PHE A 72 4.46 -8.91 -11.76
N GLY A 73 4.28 -9.29 -13.02
CA GLY A 73 4.61 -8.45 -14.17
C GLY A 73 3.83 -7.14 -14.17
N VAL A 74 2.52 -7.20 -13.94
CA VAL A 74 1.66 -6.01 -14.09
C VAL A 74 1.99 -4.91 -13.08
N ILE A 75 2.32 -5.26 -11.84
CA ILE A 75 2.68 -4.28 -10.79
C ILE A 75 3.81 -3.35 -11.26
N TYR A 76 4.83 -3.90 -11.92
CA TYR A 76 5.99 -3.14 -12.37
C TYR A 76 5.78 -2.45 -13.73
N THR A 77 4.88 -2.95 -14.57
CA THR A 77 4.56 -2.32 -15.87
C THR A 77 3.77 -1.01 -15.76
N LEU A 78 3.02 -0.81 -14.67
CA LEU A 78 2.28 0.45 -14.47
C LEU A 78 3.24 1.63 -14.30
N GLY A 79 4.38 1.42 -13.64
CA GLY A 79 5.48 2.39 -13.56
C GLY A 79 5.05 3.75 -13.00
N GLU A 80 4.04 3.79 -12.15
CA GLU A 80 3.42 5.03 -11.73
C GLU A 80 4.19 5.68 -10.57
N PRO A 81 4.30 7.01 -10.54
CA PRO A 81 5.21 7.70 -9.63
C PRO A 81 4.88 7.48 -8.15
N GLN A 82 3.60 7.32 -7.79
CA GLN A 82 3.20 7.13 -6.40
C GLN A 82 3.59 5.76 -5.83
N GLN A 83 3.79 4.74 -6.68
CA GLN A 83 4.14 3.38 -6.23
C GLN A 83 5.48 3.39 -5.48
N ILE A 84 6.39 4.30 -5.83
CA ILE A 84 7.71 4.41 -5.22
C ILE A 84 7.63 4.82 -3.74
N PRO A 85 7.12 6.02 -3.38
CA PRO A 85 6.98 6.39 -1.98
C PRO A 85 6.00 5.47 -1.23
N GLU A 86 4.99 4.90 -1.90
CA GLU A 86 4.09 3.90 -1.29
C GLU A 86 4.82 2.62 -0.89
N THR A 87 5.71 2.10 -1.74
CA THR A 87 6.51 0.90 -1.44
C THR A 87 7.41 1.15 -0.24
N VAL A 88 8.09 2.29 -0.20
CA VAL A 88 8.96 2.66 0.94
C VAL A 88 8.14 2.82 2.21
N LEU A 89 7.03 3.57 2.16
CA LEU A 89 6.11 3.77 3.28
C LEU A 89 5.58 2.44 3.83
N GLY A 90 5.07 1.57 2.96
CA GLY A 90 4.57 0.25 3.32
C GLY A 90 5.65 -0.61 3.97
N SER A 91 6.89 -0.52 3.49
CA SER A 91 8.02 -1.25 4.07
C SER A 91 8.34 -0.79 5.49
N TYR A 92 8.36 0.51 5.78
CA TYR A 92 8.48 0.99 7.16
C TYR A 92 7.34 0.49 8.04
N PHE A 93 6.10 0.55 7.53
CA PHE A 93 4.93 0.09 8.27
C PHE A 93 5.03 -1.39 8.65
N VAL A 94 5.44 -2.25 7.72
CA VAL A 94 5.68 -3.68 7.96
C VAL A 94 6.74 -3.88 9.04
N HIS A 95 7.88 -3.20 8.96
CA HIS A 95 8.94 -3.33 9.97
C HIS A 95 8.42 -2.93 11.36
N LEU A 96 7.73 -1.79 11.47
CA LEU A 96 7.18 -1.31 12.73
C LEU A 96 6.15 -2.27 13.34
N ILE A 97 5.31 -2.90 12.51
CA ILE A 97 4.35 -3.89 13.00
C ILE A 97 5.04 -5.19 13.40
N LYS A 98 5.96 -5.69 12.57
CA LYS A 98 6.53 -7.03 12.71
C LYS A 98 7.56 -7.10 13.84
N GLU A 99 8.38 -6.07 13.99
CA GLU A 99 9.54 -6.09 14.88
C GLU A 99 9.78 -4.77 15.64
N GLY A 100 8.95 -3.75 15.42
CA GLY A 100 9.15 -2.42 15.99
C GLY A 100 10.36 -1.71 15.37
N ILE A 101 11.05 -0.90 16.18
CA ILE A 101 12.24 -0.16 15.74
C ILE A 101 13.47 -1.03 16.00
N VAL A 102 13.91 -1.74 14.96
CA VAL A 102 15.20 -2.47 14.95
C VAL A 102 16.21 -1.65 14.13
N PRO A 103 17.18 -0.95 14.76
CA PRO A 103 18.04 -0.01 14.06
C PRO A 103 18.82 -0.62 12.89
N LEU A 104 19.32 -1.85 13.03
CA LEU A 104 20.06 -2.53 11.96
C LEU A 104 19.21 -2.71 10.69
N HIS A 105 17.99 -3.22 10.83
CA HIS A 105 17.09 -3.46 9.71
C HIS A 105 16.61 -2.14 9.11
N LEU A 106 16.26 -1.16 9.95
CA LEU A 106 15.79 0.14 9.49
C LEU A 106 16.89 0.96 8.82
N ARG A 107 18.15 0.86 9.23
CA ARG A 107 19.27 1.46 8.50
C ARG A 107 19.42 0.87 7.11
N ARG A 108 19.37 -0.47 7.01
CA ARG A 108 19.41 -1.14 5.70
C ARG A 108 18.23 -0.72 4.81
N LEU A 109 17.03 -0.66 5.39
CA LEU A 109 15.83 -0.16 4.70
C LEU A 109 16.02 1.27 4.22
N THR A 110 16.48 2.17 5.10
CA THR A 110 16.64 3.59 4.81
C THR A 110 17.66 3.81 3.68
N LYS A 111 18.80 3.11 3.70
CA LYS A 111 19.78 3.15 2.61
C LYS A 111 19.21 2.67 1.27
N ASN A 112 18.43 1.59 1.27
CA ASN A 112 17.79 1.10 0.06
C ASN A 112 16.68 2.04 -0.42
N ALA A 113 15.93 2.64 0.50
CA ALA A 113 14.90 3.63 0.21
C ALA A 113 15.49 4.87 -0.46
N ILE A 114 16.63 5.36 0.02
CA ILE A 114 17.36 6.47 -0.61
C ILE A 114 17.72 6.11 -2.05
N LYS A 115 18.28 4.92 -2.30
CA LYS A 115 18.61 4.47 -3.66
C LYS A 115 17.38 4.39 -4.56
N VAL A 116 16.30 3.79 -4.06
CA VAL A 116 15.01 3.66 -4.78
C VAL A 116 14.46 5.04 -5.14
N MET A 117 14.38 5.95 -4.17
CA MET A 117 13.86 7.31 -4.36
C MET A 117 14.74 8.13 -5.32
N GLN A 118 16.07 7.98 -5.25
CA GLN A 118 16.99 8.69 -6.13
C GLN A 118 16.85 8.18 -7.56
N THR A 119 16.87 6.86 -7.77
CA THR A 119 16.62 6.27 -9.10
C THR A 119 15.27 6.73 -9.66
N ALA A 120 14.22 6.75 -8.85
CA ALA A 120 12.92 7.23 -9.30
C ALA A 120 12.91 8.73 -9.62
N LEU A 121 13.63 9.55 -8.86
CA LEU A 121 13.78 10.98 -9.16
C LEU A 121 14.37 11.19 -10.55
N ASP A 122 15.41 10.44 -10.87
CA ASP A 122 16.11 10.52 -12.15
C ASP A 122 15.22 10.03 -13.30
N GLU A 123 14.60 8.85 -13.14
CA GLU A 123 13.78 8.18 -14.17
C GLU A 123 12.40 8.84 -14.41
N LYS A 124 11.84 9.53 -13.42
CA LYS A 124 10.48 10.13 -13.51
C LYS A 124 10.50 11.63 -13.83
N SER A 125 11.67 12.25 -13.83
CA SER A 125 11.84 13.65 -14.22
C SER A 125 11.45 13.88 -15.68
N GLY A 126 11.00 15.09 -16.01
CA GLY A 126 10.65 15.49 -17.39
C GLY A 126 9.35 14.88 -17.95
N THR A 127 8.72 13.94 -17.26
CA THR A 127 7.44 13.36 -17.70
C THR A 127 6.26 14.22 -17.24
N ASN A 128 5.32 14.50 -18.15
CA ASN A 128 4.08 15.22 -17.81
C ASN A 128 3.03 14.26 -17.23
N TRP A 129 3.05 14.07 -15.92
CA TRP A 129 2.16 13.16 -15.23
C TRP A 129 0.72 13.72 -15.11
N PRO A 130 -0.32 12.87 -15.29
CA PRO A 130 -1.71 13.21 -15.00
C PRO A 130 -1.91 13.77 -13.59
N ILE A 131 -2.85 14.69 -13.43
CA ILE A 131 -3.09 15.38 -12.15
C ILE A 131 -3.44 14.40 -11.02
N GLY A 132 -4.20 13.33 -11.30
CA GLY A 132 -4.54 12.33 -10.30
C GLY A 132 -3.30 11.61 -9.78
N LEU A 133 -2.39 11.18 -10.65
CA LEU A 133 -1.13 10.54 -10.27
C LEU A 133 -0.21 11.48 -9.50
N ARG A 134 -0.17 12.76 -9.89
CA ARG A 134 0.57 13.79 -9.15
C ARG A 134 0.06 13.96 -7.72
N LEU A 135 -1.25 14.07 -7.54
CA LEU A 135 -1.88 14.18 -6.21
C LEU A 135 -1.60 12.94 -5.35
N LEU A 136 -1.79 11.73 -5.92
CA LEU A 136 -1.49 10.47 -5.22
C LEU A 136 -0.01 10.42 -4.79
N THR A 137 0.90 10.82 -5.66
CA THR A 137 2.34 10.84 -5.36
C THR A 137 2.65 11.76 -4.19
N LEU A 138 2.09 12.98 -4.19
CA LEU A 138 2.29 13.93 -3.08
C LEU A 138 1.76 13.38 -1.75
N ILE A 139 0.57 12.76 -1.75
CA ILE A 139 0.00 12.12 -0.55
C ILE A 139 0.92 11.01 -0.03
N ARG A 140 1.45 10.16 -0.92
CA ARG A 140 2.36 9.08 -0.53
C ARG A 140 3.71 9.60 -0.03
N CYS A 141 4.27 10.65 -0.65
CA CYS A 141 5.49 11.30 -0.17
C CYS A 141 5.33 11.89 1.22
N ASP A 142 4.17 12.48 1.51
CA ASP A 142 3.92 13.02 2.83
C ASP A 142 3.74 11.92 3.89
N GLY A 143 2.97 10.88 3.59
CA GLY A 143 2.85 9.72 4.49
C GLY A 143 4.22 9.08 4.78
N LEU A 144 5.10 9.00 3.78
CA LEU A 144 6.48 8.57 3.96
C LEU A 144 7.25 9.51 4.91
N GLN A 145 7.13 10.83 4.74
CA GLN A 145 7.78 11.78 5.65
C GLN A 145 7.28 11.65 7.09
N GLU A 146 5.99 11.43 7.30
CA GLU A 146 5.40 11.26 8.64
C GLU A 146 5.93 10.03 9.36
N ILE A 147 5.93 8.87 8.68
CA ILE A 147 6.38 7.62 9.30
C ILE A 147 7.87 7.67 9.64
N VAL A 148 8.73 8.16 8.73
CA VAL A 148 10.18 8.18 8.98
C VAL A 148 10.55 9.22 10.05
N ARG A 149 9.85 10.37 10.11
CA ARG A 149 10.03 11.33 11.21
C ARG A 149 9.64 10.74 12.57
N THR A 150 8.62 9.88 12.60
CA THR A 150 8.24 9.16 13.82
C THR A 150 9.38 8.21 14.24
N VAL A 151 9.87 7.38 13.31
CA VAL A 151 11.02 6.49 13.57
C VAL A 151 12.24 7.27 14.07
N ARG A 152 12.55 8.41 13.45
CA ARG A 152 13.67 9.28 13.84
C ARG A 152 13.55 9.79 15.28
N LYS A 153 12.34 10.16 15.71
CA LYS A 153 12.08 10.66 17.07
C LYS A 153 12.22 9.56 18.12
N GLU A 154 11.76 8.36 17.78
CA GLU A 154 11.69 7.23 18.72
C GLU A 154 13.01 6.41 18.78
N THR A 155 13.86 6.47 17.74
CA THR A 155 15.15 5.78 17.75
C THR A 155 16.23 6.58 18.47
N SER A 156 17.12 5.88 19.19
CA SER A 156 18.35 6.45 19.76
C SER A 156 19.57 6.32 18.85
N ASP A 157 19.49 5.55 17.76
CA ASP A 157 20.59 5.33 16.81
C ASP A 157 20.83 6.60 15.97
N LYS A 158 21.97 7.27 16.22
CA LYS A 158 22.35 8.52 15.54
C LYS A 158 22.58 8.36 14.05
N GLN A 159 23.07 7.21 13.61
CA GLN A 159 23.29 6.96 12.20
C GLN A 159 21.95 6.79 11.47
N LEU A 160 21.02 6.04 12.06
CA LEU A 160 19.66 5.93 11.53
C LEU A 160 18.97 7.29 11.47
N GLN A 161 19.12 8.14 12.50
CA GLN A 161 18.57 9.50 12.49
C GLN A 161 19.11 10.31 11.30
N SER A 162 20.43 10.26 11.07
CA SER A 162 21.08 10.93 9.93
C SER A 162 20.60 10.41 8.58
N GLU A 163 20.54 9.08 8.41
CA GLU A 163 20.07 8.46 7.17
C GLU A 163 18.58 8.78 6.89
N ILE A 164 17.76 8.92 7.94
CA ILE A 164 16.37 9.36 7.79
C ILE A 164 16.30 10.83 7.35
N ASP A 165 17.17 11.70 7.86
CA ASP A 165 17.20 13.10 7.43
C ASP A 165 17.52 13.20 5.93
N ASP A 166 18.45 12.39 5.41
CA ASP A 166 18.74 12.29 3.98
C ASP A 166 17.51 11.80 3.17
N LEU A 167 16.82 10.77 3.65
CA LEU A 167 15.61 10.25 3.01
C LEU A 167 14.48 11.29 3.00
N VAL A 168 14.31 12.08 4.06
CA VAL A 168 13.32 13.16 4.13
C VAL A 168 13.61 14.21 3.06
N GLU A 169 14.86 14.67 2.95
CA GLU A 169 15.24 15.67 1.96
C GLU A 169 15.08 15.15 0.53
N LEU A 170 15.46 13.89 0.26
CA LEU A 170 15.25 13.27 -1.04
C LEU A 170 13.77 13.11 -1.37
N THR A 171 12.93 12.75 -0.39
CA THR A 171 11.48 12.63 -0.58
C THR A 171 10.85 13.98 -0.93
N LYS A 172 11.32 15.09 -0.31
CA LYS A 172 10.88 16.45 -0.69
C LYS A 172 11.29 16.81 -2.13
N LYS A 173 12.52 16.46 -2.53
CA LYS A 173 12.99 16.66 -3.91
C LYS A 173 12.11 15.90 -4.90
N TYR A 174 11.82 14.63 -4.62
CA TYR A 174 10.90 13.82 -5.44
C TYR A 174 9.50 14.43 -5.52
N ALA A 175 8.90 14.79 -4.37
CA ALA A 175 7.59 15.44 -4.31
C ALA A 175 7.53 16.75 -5.12
N SER A 176 8.65 17.49 -5.22
CA SER A 176 8.71 18.74 -5.97
C SER A 176 8.39 18.58 -7.46
N LEU A 177 8.67 17.42 -8.06
CA LEU A 177 8.33 17.11 -9.45
C LEU A 177 6.81 17.09 -9.71
N PHE A 178 6.00 16.83 -8.66
CA PHE A 178 4.58 16.55 -8.80
C PHE A 178 3.67 17.69 -8.32
N ARG A 179 4.22 18.80 -7.82
CA ARG A 179 3.48 19.92 -7.19
C ARG A 179 2.23 20.32 -7.95
N VAL A 180 1.07 20.32 -7.30
CA VAL A 180 -0.21 20.77 -7.89
C VAL A 180 -0.61 22.12 -7.29
N LYS A 181 -0.97 23.09 -8.14
CA LYS A 181 -1.38 24.43 -7.69
C LYS A 181 -2.62 24.33 -6.80
N GLY A 182 -2.52 24.89 -5.59
CA GLY A 182 -3.62 24.88 -4.61
C GLY A 182 -3.67 23.62 -3.74
N PHE A 183 -2.76 22.66 -3.93
CA PHE A 183 -2.58 21.54 -3.01
C PHE A 183 -1.54 21.93 -1.97
N LYS A 184 -1.98 22.20 -0.73
CA LYS A 184 -1.09 22.57 0.38
C LYS A 184 -1.18 21.57 1.53
N ASN A 185 -2.36 20.99 1.75
CA ASN A 185 -2.63 20.00 2.79
C ASN A 185 -3.28 18.75 2.19
N GLN A 186 -2.96 17.60 2.75
CA GLN A 186 -3.47 16.27 2.33
C GLN A 186 -4.95 16.02 2.69
N GLY A 187 -5.71 17.06 3.01
CA GLY A 187 -7.10 16.94 3.36
C GLY A 187 -7.93 16.50 2.16
N PHE A 188 -8.84 15.55 2.37
CA PHE A 188 -9.82 15.13 1.36
C PHE A 188 -10.52 16.33 0.71
N GLU A 189 -10.82 17.39 1.49
CA GLU A 189 -11.44 18.62 1.00
C GLU A 189 -10.60 19.36 -0.06
N GLU A 190 -9.28 19.43 0.09
CA GLU A 190 -8.41 20.09 -0.90
C GLU A 190 -8.30 19.24 -2.16
N VAL A 191 -8.08 17.93 -2.00
CA VAL A 191 -8.05 16.96 -3.11
C VAL A 191 -9.35 17.02 -3.89
N TYR A 192 -10.49 16.99 -3.21
CA TYR A 192 -11.82 17.02 -3.82
C TYR A 192 -12.06 18.32 -4.58
N LYS A 193 -11.69 19.48 -4.01
CA LYS A 193 -11.80 20.77 -4.71
C LYS A 193 -10.98 20.81 -5.99
N ILE A 194 -9.76 20.29 -5.96
CA ILE A 194 -8.88 20.22 -7.13
C ILE A 194 -9.47 19.30 -8.18
N ILE A 195 -9.82 18.07 -7.80
CA ILE A 195 -10.40 17.07 -8.70
C ILE A 195 -11.69 17.57 -9.33
N ARG A 196 -12.58 18.20 -8.55
CA ARG A 196 -13.84 18.75 -9.06
C ARG A 196 -13.61 19.83 -10.12
N LYS A 197 -12.54 20.61 -10.00
CA LYS A 197 -12.21 21.71 -10.93
C LYS A 197 -11.39 21.26 -12.14
N GLN A 198 -10.46 20.33 -11.95
CA GLN A 198 -9.40 20.00 -12.92
C GLN A 198 -9.48 18.55 -13.43
N GLY A 199 -10.38 17.73 -12.89
CA GLY A 199 -10.47 16.29 -13.16
C GLY A 199 -9.52 15.46 -12.30
N ALA A 200 -9.72 14.13 -12.33
CA ALA A 200 -8.91 13.14 -11.61
C ALA A 200 -8.18 12.18 -12.57
N GLY A 201 -7.83 12.65 -13.77
CA GLY A 201 -7.23 11.80 -14.80
C GLY A 201 -6.04 11.02 -14.26
N LEU A 202 -6.05 9.70 -14.45
CA LEU A 202 -4.97 8.79 -14.09
C LEU A 202 -4.16 8.33 -15.31
N GLY A 203 -4.64 8.56 -16.53
CA GLY A 203 -3.95 8.15 -17.76
C GLY A 203 -3.92 6.64 -17.98
N ARG A 204 -4.87 5.90 -17.39
CA ARG A 204 -4.92 4.44 -17.39
C ARG A 204 -5.87 3.86 -18.45
N GLU A 205 -6.49 4.70 -19.27
CA GLU A 205 -7.60 4.32 -20.15
C GLU A 205 -7.24 3.15 -21.08
N LYS A 206 -5.99 3.12 -21.57
CA LYS A 206 -5.49 2.07 -22.48
C LYS A 206 -5.10 0.76 -21.79
N VAL A 207 -4.83 0.79 -20.49
CA VAL A 207 -4.30 -0.37 -19.75
C VAL A 207 -5.27 -0.91 -18.72
N TYR A 208 -6.30 -0.15 -18.32
CA TYR A 208 -7.15 -0.46 -17.18
C TYR A 208 -7.84 -1.82 -17.28
N ALA A 209 -8.45 -2.15 -18.43
CA ALA A 209 -9.10 -3.45 -18.63
C ALA A 209 -8.13 -4.64 -18.55
N GLN A 210 -6.88 -4.45 -18.99
CA GLN A 210 -5.84 -5.47 -18.88
C GLN A 210 -5.34 -5.58 -17.44
N SER A 211 -5.17 -4.46 -16.74
CA SER A 211 -4.80 -4.43 -15.32
C SER A 211 -5.86 -5.10 -14.45
N LEU A 212 -7.16 -4.86 -14.69
CA LEU A 212 -8.27 -5.51 -13.99
C LEU A 212 -8.13 -7.03 -13.98
N ARG A 213 -7.92 -7.62 -15.17
CA ARG A 213 -7.76 -9.06 -15.32
C ARG A 213 -6.45 -9.58 -14.74
N ARG A 214 -5.32 -8.97 -15.10
CA ARG A 214 -4.01 -9.55 -14.77
C ARG A 214 -3.56 -9.28 -13.33
N LEU A 215 -3.98 -8.17 -12.73
CA LEU A 215 -3.57 -7.81 -11.37
C LEU A 215 -4.54 -8.32 -10.31
N TRP A 216 -5.84 -8.30 -10.61
CA TRP A 216 -6.88 -8.58 -9.62
C TRP A 216 -7.76 -9.78 -9.98
N ASP A 217 -7.51 -10.45 -11.11
CA ASP A 217 -8.29 -11.57 -11.63
C ASP A 217 -9.79 -11.26 -11.75
N TYR A 218 -10.14 -9.99 -12.01
CA TYR A 218 -11.53 -9.62 -12.29
C TYR A 218 -11.91 -10.10 -13.69
N PRO A 219 -12.89 -11.02 -13.83
CA PRO A 219 -13.40 -11.41 -15.15
C PRO A 219 -14.21 -10.29 -15.82
N GLU A 220 -14.73 -9.34 -15.04
CA GLU A 220 -15.56 -8.23 -15.53
C GLU A 220 -14.78 -7.18 -16.34
N SER A 221 -15.49 -6.54 -17.27
CA SER A 221 -15.03 -5.29 -17.90
C SER A 221 -15.03 -4.13 -16.88
N PRO A 222 -14.28 -3.04 -17.17
CA PRO A 222 -14.38 -1.80 -16.39
C PRO A 222 -15.83 -1.33 -16.13
N GLU A 223 -16.67 -1.35 -17.17
CA GLU A 223 -18.05 -0.87 -17.13
C GLU A 223 -18.94 -1.81 -16.30
N GLU A 224 -18.75 -3.12 -16.43
CA GLU A 224 -19.45 -4.12 -15.63
C GLU A 224 -19.09 -3.99 -14.15
N LEU A 225 -17.82 -3.79 -13.84
CA LEU A 225 -17.33 -3.60 -12.47
C LEU A 225 -17.88 -2.32 -11.85
N GLU A 226 -17.91 -1.21 -12.61
CA GLU A 226 -18.52 0.05 -12.18
C GLU A 226 -20.01 -0.11 -11.91
N ALA A 227 -20.75 -0.75 -12.83
CA ALA A 227 -22.18 -1.01 -12.67
C ALA A 227 -22.49 -1.81 -11.39
N LYS A 228 -21.72 -2.88 -11.14
CA LYS A 228 -21.83 -3.66 -9.89
C LYS A 228 -21.53 -2.79 -8.66
N GLY A 229 -20.47 -1.99 -8.71
CA GLY A 229 -20.11 -1.07 -7.62
C GLY A 229 -21.24 -0.08 -7.29
N LEU A 230 -21.87 0.49 -8.32
CA LEU A 230 -23.01 1.39 -8.17
C LEU A 230 -24.25 0.67 -7.59
N GLU A 231 -24.50 -0.57 -7.98
CA GLU A 231 -25.57 -1.38 -7.41
C GLU A 231 -25.38 -1.59 -5.90
N TYR A 232 -24.16 -1.96 -5.47
CA TYR A 232 -23.83 -2.08 -4.05
C TYR A 232 -24.02 -0.76 -3.29
N LEU A 233 -23.58 0.36 -3.86
CA LEU A 233 -23.79 1.68 -3.26
C LEU A 233 -25.28 2.00 -3.13
N ASN A 234 -26.07 1.77 -4.17
CA ASN A 234 -27.51 2.02 -4.16
C ASN A 234 -28.24 1.17 -3.11
N LYS A 235 -27.78 -0.06 -2.88
CA LYS A 235 -28.31 -0.96 -1.85
C LYS A 235 -27.96 -0.52 -0.42
N GLU A 236 -26.72 -0.11 -0.17
CA GLU A 236 -26.24 0.21 1.18
C GLU A 236 -26.51 1.66 1.60
N LEU A 237 -26.55 2.61 0.66
CA LEU A 237 -26.70 4.03 0.93
C LEU A 237 -27.98 4.39 1.71
N PRO A 238 -29.16 3.79 1.45
CA PRO A 238 -30.35 4.03 2.26
C PRO A 238 -30.17 3.63 3.72
N ARG A 239 -29.52 2.48 3.99
CA ARG A 239 -29.25 2.02 5.35
C ARG A 239 -28.26 2.95 6.04
N PHE A 240 -27.20 3.34 5.34
CA PHE A 240 -26.24 4.32 5.83
C PHE A 240 -26.92 5.64 6.22
N LYS A 241 -27.75 6.22 5.34
CA LYS A 241 -28.51 7.45 5.62
C LYS A 241 -29.39 7.33 6.86
N ARG A 242 -30.12 6.21 7.02
CA ARG A 242 -30.94 5.95 8.22
C ARG A 242 -30.10 5.88 9.50
N LEU A 243 -28.96 5.20 9.47
CA LEU A 243 -28.05 5.11 10.61
C LEU A 243 -27.47 6.48 10.97
N THR A 244 -27.02 7.25 9.97
CA THR A 244 -26.51 8.61 10.16
C THR A 244 -27.57 9.51 10.80
N ALA A 245 -28.82 9.48 10.33
CA ALA A 245 -29.90 10.27 10.93
C ALA A 245 -30.19 9.86 12.38
N ARG A 246 -30.19 8.55 12.69
CA ARG A 246 -30.39 8.06 14.06
C ARG A 246 -29.27 8.49 15.00
N LEU A 247 -28.02 8.38 14.55
CA LEU A 247 -26.86 8.81 15.32
C LEU A 247 -26.85 10.34 15.49
N ALA A 248 -27.16 11.10 14.44
CA ALA A 248 -27.25 12.56 14.52
C ALA A 248 -28.23 13.03 15.61
N LYS A 249 -29.39 12.37 15.75
CA LYS A 249 -30.33 12.62 16.85
C LYS A 249 -29.71 12.30 18.22
N LYS A 250 -29.05 11.14 18.35
CA LYS A 250 -28.38 10.73 19.60
C LYS A 250 -27.31 11.75 20.03
N TYR A 251 -26.48 12.17 19.08
CA TYR A 251 -25.34 13.06 19.29
C TYR A 251 -25.71 14.55 19.27
N LYS A 252 -26.97 14.89 18.97
CA LYS A 252 -27.47 16.27 18.82
C LYS A 252 -26.65 17.11 17.83
N VAL A 253 -26.30 16.51 16.69
CA VAL A 253 -25.55 17.15 15.60
C VAL A 253 -26.34 17.11 14.30
N PRO A 254 -25.98 17.91 13.26
CA PRO A 254 -26.62 17.81 11.95
C PRO A 254 -26.56 16.39 11.38
N ALA A 255 -27.58 15.98 10.63
CA ALA A 255 -27.69 14.67 9.99
C ALA A 255 -26.78 14.51 8.76
N ARG A 256 -25.47 14.73 8.97
CA ARG A 256 -24.40 14.60 7.99
C ARG A 256 -23.35 13.63 8.55
N ALA A 257 -22.80 12.78 7.68
CA ALA A 257 -21.89 11.71 8.08
C ALA A 257 -20.66 12.27 8.81
N GLU A 258 -20.14 13.40 8.34
CA GLU A 258 -18.96 14.07 8.89
C GLU A 258 -19.25 14.60 10.30
N ALA A 259 -20.41 15.24 10.50
CA ALA A 259 -20.80 15.77 11.80
C ALA A 259 -21.01 14.66 12.84
N VAL A 260 -21.62 13.54 12.42
CA VAL A 260 -21.79 12.35 13.26
C VAL A 260 -20.43 11.72 13.59
N ALA A 261 -19.54 11.58 12.60
CA ALA A 261 -18.20 11.01 12.81
C ALA A 261 -17.38 11.86 13.80
N GLU A 262 -17.40 13.19 13.68
CA GLU A 262 -16.72 14.09 14.61
C GLU A 262 -17.31 14.02 16.03
N ALA A 263 -18.64 13.92 16.16
CA ALA A 263 -19.26 13.72 17.47
C ALA A 263 -18.87 12.37 18.09
N MET A 264 -18.85 11.30 17.29
CA MET A 264 -18.41 9.98 17.73
C MET A 264 -16.94 9.98 18.17
N LYS A 265 -16.05 10.67 17.46
CA LYS A 265 -14.63 10.80 17.87
C LYS A 265 -14.48 11.49 19.22
N LYS A 266 -15.29 12.52 19.50
CA LYS A 266 -15.27 13.25 20.79
C LYS A 266 -15.77 12.39 21.95
N GLU A 267 -16.77 11.55 21.73
CA GLU A 267 -17.29 10.63 22.76
C GLU A 267 -16.42 9.37 22.94
N ARG A 268 -15.80 8.88 21.86
CA ARG A 268 -15.01 7.65 21.85
C ARG A 268 -13.53 7.95 21.64
N SER A 269 -12.89 8.44 22.68
CA SER A 269 -11.44 8.43 22.79
C SER A 269 -11.00 7.22 23.61
N ILE A 270 -10.80 6.07 22.94
CA ILE A 270 -9.96 5.02 23.53
C ILE A 270 -8.60 5.67 23.74
N LYS A 271 -8.11 5.72 24.98
CA LYS A 271 -6.78 6.32 25.24
C LYS A 271 -5.74 5.50 24.49
N ALA A 272 -4.65 6.12 24.04
CA ALA A 272 -3.61 5.42 23.28
C ALA A 272 -3.13 4.13 23.98
N ALA A 273 -3.01 4.16 25.31
CA ALA A 273 -2.66 3.01 26.15
C ALA A 273 -3.70 1.87 26.16
N GLU A 274 -4.97 2.16 25.84
CA GLU A 274 -6.09 1.21 25.86
C GLU A 274 -6.36 0.58 24.49
N VAL A 275 -5.76 1.11 23.42
CA VAL A 275 -5.96 0.62 22.04
C VAL A 275 -5.52 -0.84 21.90
N VAL A 276 -4.31 -1.18 22.36
CA VAL A 276 -3.77 -2.55 22.25
C VAL A 276 -4.61 -3.55 23.08
N PRO A 277 -4.91 -3.29 24.37
CA PRO A 277 -5.83 -4.14 25.14
C PRO A 277 -7.20 -4.32 24.48
N PHE A 278 -7.78 -3.24 23.94
CA PHE A 278 -9.08 -3.30 23.26
C PHE A 278 -9.03 -4.19 22.01
N LEU A 279 -8.02 -4.01 21.15
CA LEU A 279 -7.84 -4.82 19.93
C LEU A 279 -7.62 -6.30 20.26
N ASN A 280 -6.82 -6.61 21.28
CA ASN A 280 -6.61 -7.98 21.74
C ASN A 280 -7.90 -8.64 22.23
N GLY A 281 -8.72 -7.89 22.99
CA GLY A 281 -10.04 -8.33 23.41
C GLY A 281 -10.97 -8.61 22.22
N LEU A 282 -11.05 -7.67 21.27
CA LEU A 282 -11.85 -7.81 20.05
C LEU A 282 -11.40 -9.04 19.24
N ARG A 283 -10.10 -9.23 19.05
CA ARG A 283 -9.51 -10.36 18.34
C ARG A 283 -9.95 -11.70 18.94
N LYS A 284 -9.90 -11.83 20.28
CA LYS A 284 -10.33 -13.05 21.00
C LYS A 284 -11.76 -13.45 20.68
N HIS A 285 -12.65 -12.48 20.48
CA HIS A 285 -14.04 -12.74 20.11
C HIS A 285 -14.21 -12.97 18.61
N ALA A 286 -13.59 -12.14 17.77
CA ALA A 286 -13.67 -12.23 16.32
C ALA A 286 -13.15 -13.57 15.79
N VAL A 287 -11.99 -14.05 16.28
CA VAL A 287 -11.39 -15.33 15.85
C VAL A 287 -12.34 -16.50 16.07
N LYS A 288 -13.09 -16.53 17.18
CA LYS A 288 -14.07 -17.59 17.44
C LYS A 288 -15.19 -17.60 16.41
N VAL A 289 -15.69 -16.43 16.04
CA VAL A 289 -16.76 -16.28 15.05
C VAL A 289 -16.25 -16.66 13.66
N THR A 290 -15.07 -16.18 13.27
CA THR A 290 -14.43 -16.49 11.99
C THR A 290 -14.17 -17.99 11.85
N ASN A 291 -13.57 -18.62 12.87
CA ASN A 291 -13.27 -20.06 12.87
C ASN A 291 -14.51 -20.93 12.76
N LYS A 292 -15.64 -20.50 13.33
CA LYS A 292 -16.88 -21.26 13.31
C LYS A 292 -17.67 -21.07 12.02
N ASN A 293 -17.68 -19.86 11.46
CA ASN A 293 -18.69 -19.47 10.48
C ASN A 293 -18.12 -19.01 9.12
N VAL A 294 -16.82 -18.73 9.00
CA VAL A 294 -16.25 -18.13 7.79
C VAL A 294 -15.19 -19.06 7.20
N VAL A 295 -14.09 -19.27 7.93
CA VAL A 295 -13.01 -20.17 7.50
C VAL A 295 -12.35 -20.73 8.75
N GLY A 296 -12.17 -22.05 8.79
CA GLY A 296 -11.46 -22.71 9.89
C GLY A 296 -9.98 -22.32 9.84
N ILE A 297 -9.53 -21.38 10.68
CA ILE A 297 -8.11 -21.12 10.83
C ILE A 297 -7.49 -22.37 11.45
N ASN A 298 -6.51 -22.95 10.77
CA ASN A 298 -5.79 -24.13 11.25
C ASN A 298 -5.25 -23.85 12.66
N ARG A 299 -5.62 -24.70 13.62
CA ARG A 299 -5.26 -24.55 15.05
C ARG A 299 -3.76 -24.58 15.33
N LYS A 300 -2.95 -25.00 14.35
CA LYS A 300 -1.48 -25.01 14.41
C LYS A 300 -0.82 -23.67 14.06
N TYR A 301 -1.59 -22.69 13.56
CA TYR A 301 -1.07 -21.34 13.43
C TYR A 301 -1.14 -20.67 14.80
N ASP A 302 0.03 -20.53 15.43
CA ASP A 302 0.17 -19.62 16.58
C ASP A 302 -0.14 -18.21 16.09
N ALA A 303 -1.23 -17.66 16.62
CA ALA A 303 -1.82 -16.39 16.28
C ALA A 303 -1.55 -15.35 17.35
#